data_AF-M4RV50-F1
#
_entry.id   AF-M4RV50-F1
#
_cell.length_a   1.000
_cell.length_b   1.000
_cell.length_c   1.000
_cell.angle_alpha   90.00
_cell.angle_beta   90.00
_cell.angle_gamma   90.00
#
_symmetry.space_group_name_H-M   'P 1'
#
loop_
_entity.id
_entity.type
_entity.pdbx_description
1 polymer ?
#
loop_
_entity_poly.entity_id
_entity_poly.type
_entity_poly.pdbx_seq_one_letter_code
_entity_poly.pdbx_strand_id
1 'polypeptide(L)'
;MNANFTGVTGVIELGDFTADLSCQDGSVVLHVKQPNRFGLTAKATIPANMQFKIEGRFKPEVSLPKEVHQAAQFFGQADADGYFPIKF
;
A
#
# COMPACT_ATOMS: atom_id res chain seq x y z
N MET A 1 -5.93 0.97 11.76
CA MET A 1 -6.08 -0.50 11.69
C MET A 1 -4.67 -1.05 11.85
N ASN A 2 -4.40 -1.80 12.91
CA ASN A 2 -3.04 -2.27 13.21
C ASN A 2 -2.64 -3.41 12.27
N ALA A 3 -1.55 -3.23 11.52
CA ALA A 3 -1.06 -4.23 10.57
C ALA A 3 0.33 -4.74 10.96
N ASN A 4 0.48 -6.06 10.99
CA ASN A 4 1.73 -6.75 11.30
C ASN A 4 2.04 -7.78 10.21
N PHE A 5 3.33 -7.94 9.89
CA PHE A 5 3.79 -8.96 8.94
C PHE A 5 4.91 -9.79 9.56
N THR A 6 4.80 -11.12 9.52
CA THR A 6 5.85 -12.02 10.02
C THR A 6 6.82 -12.34 8.89
N GLY A 7 7.99 -11.70 8.91
CA GLY A 7 9.10 -11.98 7.99
C GLY A 7 10.05 -13.05 8.54
N VAL A 8 11.09 -13.36 7.75
CA VAL A 8 12.12 -14.35 8.11
C VAL A 8 12.96 -13.95 9.33
N THR A 9 13.05 -12.65 9.62
CA THR A 9 13.82 -12.05 10.72
C THR A 9 12.98 -11.72 11.96
N GLY A 10 11.65 -11.88 11.88
CA GLY A 10 10.72 -11.55 12.97
C GLY A 10 9.48 -10.80 12.51
N VAL A 11 8.71 -10.28 13.48
CA VAL A 11 7.51 -9.47 13.21
C VAL A 11 7.93 -8.05 12.82
N ILE A 12 7.43 -7.59 11.68
CA ILE A 12 7.56 -6.23 11.18
C ILE A 12 6.26 -5.50 11.53
N GLU A 13 6.36 -4.53 12.45
CA GLU A 13 5.25 -3.62 12.74
C GLU A 13 5.10 -2.62 11.62
N LEU A 14 3.98 -2.70 10.87
CA LEU A 14 3.72 -1.81 9.75
C LEU A 14 3.10 -0.48 10.20
N GLY A 15 2.65 -0.44 11.45
CA GLY A 15 1.93 0.67 12.05
C GLY A 15 0.46 0.69 11.66
N ASP A 16 -0.15 1.86 11.81
CA ASP A 16 -1.54 2.09 11.42
C ASP A 16 -1.66 2.61 10.00
N PHE A 17 -2.65 2.07 9.29
CA PHE A 17 -3.17 2.68 8.06
C PHE A 17 -4.54 3.29 8.35
N THR A 18 -4.74 4.50 7.85
CA THR A 18 -6.05 5.15 7.80
C THR A 18 -6.57 5.07 6.38
N ALA A 19 -7.81 4.63 6.23
CA ALA A 19 -8.45 4.49 4.94
C ALA A 19 -9.90 4.98 5.00
N ASP A 20 -10.29 5.70 3.96
CA ASP A 20 -11.69 6.07 3.74
C ASP A 20 -12.38 4.95 2.98
N LEU A 21 -13.56 4.53 3.47
CA LEU A 21 -14.43 3.59 2.78
C LEU A 21 -15.66 4.33 2.26
N SER A 22 -15.98 4.16 0.99
CA SER A 22 -17.12 4.79 0.34
C SER A 22 -17.75 3.88 -0.70
N CYS A 23 -18.97 4.21 -1.12
CA CYS A 23 -19.62 3.59 -2.27
C CYS A 23 -19.75 4.63 -3.38
N GLN A 24 -19.27 4.30 -4.57
CA GLN A 24 -19.34 5.17 -5.74
C GLN A 24 -19.73 4.33 -6.96
N ASP A 25 -20.79 4.73 -7.66
CA ASP A 25 -21.26 4.09 -8.90
C ASP A 25 -21.43 2.56 -8.77
N GLY A 26 -22.02 2.12 -7.65
CA GLY A 26 -22.23 0.69 -7.35
C GLY A 26 -20.95 -0.09 -7.00
N SER A 27 -19.83 0.60 -6.80
CA SER A 27 -18.55 0.02 -6.39
C SER A 27 -18.18 0.43 -4.98
N VAL A 28 -17.57 -0.48 -4.23
CA VAL A 28 -16.91 -0.17 -2.96
C VAL A 28 -15.55 0.43 -3.27
N VAL A 29 -15.25 1.59 -2.69
CA VAL A 29 -13.99 2.31 -2.88
C VAL A 29 -13.29 2.46 -1.54
N LEU A 30 -12.06 1.92 -1.46
CA LEU A 30 -11.15 2.08 -0.34
C LEU A 30 -10.02 3.02 -0.73
N HIS A 31 -9.76 4.06 0.06
CA HIS A 31 -8.70 5.03 -0.20
C HIS A 31 -7.78 5.16 1.01
N VAL A 32 -6.58 4.60 0.92
CA VAL A 32 -5.51 4.78 1.91
C VAL A 32 -4.77 6.07 1.63
N LYS A 33 -4.53 6.87 2.67
CA LYS A 33 -3.84 8.16 2.58
C LYS A 33 -2.58 8.19 3.45
N GLN A 34 -1.66 9.07 3.06
CA GLN A 34 -0.55 9.48 3.91
C GLN A 34 -1.04 10.40 5.05
N PRO A 35 -0.29 10.50 6.17
CA PRO A 35 0.97 9.81 6.46
C PRO A 35 0.78 8.36 6.93
N ASN A 36 1.72 7.50 6.54
CA ASN A 36 1.92 6.15 7.08
C ASN A 36 3.37 5.72 6.76
N ARG A 37 3.88 4.69 7.43
CA ARG A 37 5.29 4.27 7.35
C ARG A 37 5.74 3.80 5.96
N PHE A 38 4.79 3.52 5.08
CA PHE A 38 5.04 3.09 3.71
C PHE A 38 4.96 4.24 2.71
N GLY A 39 4.69 5.48 3.15
CA GLY A 39 4.34 6.56 2.24
C GLY A 39 3.19 6.19 1.30
N LEU A 40 2.32 5.26 1.72
CA LEU A 40 1.34 4.63 0.86
C LEU A 40 0.18 5.59 0.60
N THR A 41 -0.10 5.84 -0.68
CA THR A 41 -1.39 6.33 -1.15
C THR A 41 -1.92 5.32 -2.14
N ALA A 42 -3.12 4.78 -1.90
CA ALA A 42 -3.70 3.77 -2.76
C ALA A 42 -5.22 3.87 -2.80
N LYS A 43 -5.80 3.63 -3.98
CA LYS A 43 -7.23 3.52 -4.22
C LYS A 43 -7.52 2.10 -4.73
N ALA A 44 -8.32 1.35 -3.99
CA ALA A 44 -8.92 0.11 -4.45
C ALA A 44 -10.38 0.38 -4.83
N THR A 45 -10.77 -0.01 -6.03
CA THR A 45 -12.17 0.04 -6.51
C THR A 45 -12.64 -1.38 -6.72
N ILE A 46 -13.70 -1.76 -6.01
CA ILE A 46 -14.25 -3.12 -5.98
C ILE A 46 -15.69 -3.04 -6.49
N PRO A 47 -15.90 -3.20 -7.80
CA PRO A 47 -17.24 -3.25 -8.40
C PRO A 47 -17.96 -4.55 -8.06
N ALA A 48 -19.29 -4.58 -8.24
CA ALA A 48 -20.13 -5.76 -7.96
C ALA A 48 -19.75 -7.01 -8.78
N ASN A 49 -19.15 -6.84 -9.95
CA ASN A 49 -18.65 -7.94 -10.77
C ASN A 49 -17.25 -8.45 -10.34
N MET A 50 -16.72 -7.95 -9.21
CA MET A 50 -15.45 -8.35 -8.59
C MET A 50 -14.21 -8.12 -9.45
N GLN A 51 -14.31 -7.36 -10.54
CA GLN A 51 -13.14 -6.91 -11.32
C GLN A 51 -12.47 -5.74 -10.59
N PHE A 52 -11.73 -6.06 -9.54
CA PHE A 52 -11.07 -5.06 -8.72
C PHE A 52 -9.96 -4.35 -9.50
N LYS A 53 -9.76 -3.07 -9.17
CA LYS A 53 -8.65 -2.26 -9.66
C LYS A 53 -7.95 -1.63 -8.47
N ILE A 54 -6.63 -1.72 -8.41
CA ILE A 54 -5.82 -1.09 -7.37
C ILE A 54 -4.78 -0.20 -8.02
N GLU A 55 -4.83 1.09 -7.68
CA GLU A 55 -3.89 2.09 -8.16
C GLU A 55 -3.29 2.84 -6.99
N GLY A 56 -2.00 3.12 -7.05
CA GLY A 56 -1.36 3.86 -5.99
C GLY A 56 0.14 3.94 -6.16
N ARG A 57 0.78 4.36 -5.08
CA ARG A 57 2.23 4.39 -4.95
C ARG A 57 2.63 4.31 -3.49
N PHE A 58 3.85 3.86 -3.25
CA PHE A 58 4.41 3.77 -1.91
C PHE A 58 5.92 4.01 -1.92
N LYS A 59 6.43 4.53 -0.81
CA LYS A 59 7.86 4.71 -0.55
C LYS A 59 8.12 4.29 0.89
N PRO A 60 8.67 3.07 1.13
CA PRO A 60 8.97 2.61 2.47
C PRO A 60 9.91 3.60 3.19
N GLU A 61 9.58 3.96 4.42
CA GLU A 61 10.48 4.71 5.29
C GLU A 61 11.84 4.01 5.43
N VAL A 62 12.91 4.80 5.51
CA VAL A 62 14.29 4.30 5.68
C VAL A 62 14.48 3.50 6.97
N SER A 63 13.60 3.69 7.96
CA SER A 63 13.61 2.96 9.22
C SER A 63 13.13 1.51 9.11
N LEU A 64 12.48 1.15 8.00
CA LEU A 64 11.94 -0.20 7.80
C LEU A 64 13.07 -1.21 7.49
N PRO A 65 12.90 -2.49 7.84
CA PRO A 65 13.90 -3.52 7.59
C PRO A 65 14.30 -3.63 6.12
N LYS A 66 15.54 -4.10 5.88
CA LYS A 66 16.08 -4.28 4.52
C LYS A 66 15.19 -5.17 3.65
N GLU A 67 14.59 -6.21 4.23
CA GLU A 67 13.66 -7.10 3.54
C GLU A 67 12.46 -6.35 2.93
N VAL A 68 11.98 -5.28 3.58
CA VAL A 68 10.87 -4.44 3.05
C VAL A 68 11.33 -3.65 1.83
N HIS A 69 12.52 -3.07 1.88
CA HIS A 69 13.10 -2.34 0.75
C HIS A 69 13.41 -3.26 -0.43
N GLN A 70 13.85 -4.49 -0.17
CA GLN A 70 14.04 -5.50 -1.21
C GLN A 70 12.70 -5.92 -1.83
N ALA A 71 11.67 -6.15 -1.01
CA ALA A 71 10.34 -6.51 -1.49
C ALA A 71 9.71 -5.40 -2.35
N ALA A 72 9.99 -4.13 -2.04
CA ALA A 72 9.50 -2.99 -2.84
C ALA A 72 9.94 -3.06 -4.31
N GLN A 73 11.13 -3.64 -4.58
CA GLN A 73 11.66 -3.76 -5.94
C GLN A 73 10.81 -4.68 -6.84
N PHE A 74 9.98 -5.57 -6.27
CA PHE A 74 9.07 -6.40 -7.06
C PHE A 74 7.94 -5.60 -7.74
N PHE A 75 7.70 -4.36 -7.30
CA PHE A 75 6.70 -3.47 -7.90
C PHE A 75 7.25 -2.65 -9.07
N GLY A 76 8.55 -2.83 -9.39
CA GLY A 76 9.23 -2.16 -10.50
C GLY A 76 10.24 -1.13 -10.04
N GLN A 77 10.49 -0.14 -10.89
CA GLN A 77 11.43 0.94 -10.58
C GLN A 77 10.72 2.06 -9.82
N ALA A 78 11.39 2.57 -8.79
CA ALA A 78 10.97 3.79 -8.12
C ALA A 78 11.11 5.00 -9.06
N ASP A 79 10.19 5.96 -8.93
CA ASP A 79 10.27 7.26 -9.58
C ASP A 79 11.39 8.14 -8.98
N ALA A 80 11.54 9.36 -9.52
CA ALA A 80 12.55 10.31 -9.07
C ALA A 80 12.43 10.70 -7.58
N ASP A 81 11.25 10.55 -6.99
CA ASP A 81 10.96 10.86 -5.59
C ASP A 81 11.09 9.63 -4.67
N GLY A 82 11.43 8.47 -5.25
CA GLY A 82 11.62 7.20 -4.57
C GLY A 82 10.33 6.37 -4.41
N TYR A 83 9.24 6.70 -5.11
CA TYR A 83 7.99 5.97 -5.02
C TYR A 83 7.90 4.84 -6.04
N PHE A 84 7.50 3.67 -5.56
CA PHE A 84 7.17 2.51 -6.38
C PHE A 84 5.69 2.55 -6.77
N PRO A 85 5.33 2.28 -8.03
CA PRO A 85 3.94 2.29 -8.49
C PRO A 85 3.19 1.02 -8.04
N ILE A 86 1.88 1.15 -7.83
CA ILE A 86 0.95 0.03 -7.64
C ILE A 86 -0.06 0.10 -8.78
N LYS A 87 -0.18 -1.00 -9.53
CA LYS A 87 -1.14 -1.13 -10.62
C LYS A 87 -1.53 -2.58 -10.84
N PHE A 88 -2.72 -2.95 -10.35
CA PHE A 88 -3.32 -4.28 -10.52
C PHE A 88 -4.77 -4.17 -10.97
#